data_AF-J3JK96-F1
#
_entry.id   AF-J3JK96-F1
#
_cell.length_a   1.000
_cell.length_b   1.000
_cell.length_c   1.000
_cell.angle_alpha   90.00
_cell.angle_beta   90.00
_cell.angle_gamma   90.00
#
_symmetry.space_group_name_H-M   'P 1'
#
loop_
_entity.id
_entity.type
_entity.pdbx_description
1 polymer ?
#
loop_
_entity_poly.entity_id
_entity_poly.type
_entity_poly.pdbx_seq_one_letter_code
_entity_poly.pdbx_strand_id
1 'polypeptide(L)'
;MSITPPTPPTDSQEPRPAMSTPPPAPAAQPAPQAPSGPVTVYLPQGGFARAVAARLAGPDDVVIPVDNGLVSAYVPYADRAVLVADPDQTGLREDLDALSFTRGMPSLGLELLPTELRCGPLVVPGRSACYRCYDRRRRQHGYRPLPADVVAEHGPLEQAYARHHVLLGAGLISLALQTLDRPEAAGTDDAEAGGVDAVESSAELPQIGGQVWTIDLVSGVTACAWTVAVDRCETCSGRYEGRRDGLPALA
;
A
#
# COMPACT_ATOMS: atom_id res chain seq x y z
N MET A 1 -14.95 -92.66 59.41
CA MET A 1 -14.06 -91.99 58.44
C MET A 1 -14.92 -91.09 57.59
N SER A 2 -14.98 -89.81 57.94
CA SER A 2 -15.79 -88.81 57.25
C SER A 2 -14.84 -87.70 56.83
N ILE A 3 -14.63 -87.61 55.52
CA ILE A 3 -13.66 -86.73 54.86
C ILE A 3 -14.41 -85.43 54.55
N THR A 4 -14.03 -84.34 55.22
CA THR A 4 -14.56 -83.01 54.96
C THR A 4 -13.95 -82.45 53.67
N PRO A 5 -14.76 -81.98 52.70
CA PRO A 5 -14.25 -81.39 51.47
C PRO A 5 -13.71 -79.95 51.69
N PRO A 6 -12.72 -79.52 50.86
CA PRO A 6 -12.06 -78.23 51.00
C PRO A 6 -12.89 -77.04 50.47
N THR A 7 -12.66 -75.89 51.09
CA THR A 7 -13.24 -74.56 50.82
C THR A 7 -12.95 -74.07 49.38
N PRO A 8 -13.92 -73.44 48.69
CA PRO A 8 -13.69 -72.86 47.37
C PRO A 8 -12.91 -71.53 47.44
N PRO A 9 -12.14 -71.17 46.39
CA PRO A 9 -11.35 -69.94 46.33
C PRO A 9 -12.22 -68.70 46.09
N THR A 10 -11.80 -67.60 46.71
CA THR A 10 -12.37 -66.24 46.57
C THR A 10 -12.03 -65.67 45.20
N ASP A 11 -13.07 -65.38 44.41
CA ASP A 11 -13.00 -64.73 43.11
C ASP A 11 -12.68 -63.23 43.30
N SER A 12 -11.43 -62.84 43.01
CA SER A 12 -11.00 -61.44 43.05
C SER A 12 -11.26 -60.82 41.68
N GLN A 13 -12.43 -60.21 41.51
CA GLN A 13 -12.75 -59.41 40.33
C GLN A 13 -11.93 -58.11 40.34
N GLU A 14 -10.95 -58.03 39.44
CA GLU A 14 -10.21 -56.82 39.14
C GLU A 14 -11.16 -55.76 38.53
N PRO A 15 -11.18 -54.50 39.02
CA PRO A 15 -12.07 -53.48 38.47
C PRO A 15 -11.61 -53.07 37.07
N ARG A 16 -12.55 -53.14 36.10
CA ARG A 16 -12.33 -52.70 34.71
C ARG A 16 -11.82 -51.25 34.67
N PRO A 17 -10.82 -50.93 33.83
CA PRO A 17 -10.35 -49.56 33.69
C PRO A 17 -11.45 -48.66 33.13
N ALA A 18 -11.71 -47.55 33.82
CA ALA A 18 -12.65 -46.53 33.38
C ALA A 18 -12.19 -45.95 32.04
N MET A 19 -13.08 -45.94 31.04
CA MET A 19 -12.81 -45.29 29.76
C MET A 19 -12.55 -43.81 29.99
N SER A 20 -11.32 -43.36 29.70
CA SER A 20 -10.97 -41.94 29.67
C SER A 20 -11.78 -41.24 28.60
N THR A 21 -12.67 -40.34 29.01
CA THR A 21 -13.37 -39.42 28.14
C THR A 21 -12.36 -38.46 27.50
N PRO A 22 -12.38 -38.23 26.18
CA PRO A 22 -11.50 -37.27 25.53
C PRO A 22 -11.77 -35.84 26.05
N PRO A 23 -10.74 -34.97 26.12
CA PRO A 23 -10.93 -33.58 26.52
C PRO A 23 -11.87 -32.86 25.54
N PRO A 24 -12.66 -31.89 26.02
CA PRO A 24 -13.55 -31.12 25.16
C PRO A 24 -12.74 -30.38 24.10
N ALA A 25 -13.30 -30.33 22.89
CA ALA A 25 -12.71 -29.61 21.77
C ALA A 25 -12.42 -28.15 22.16
N PRO A 26 -11.27 -27.57 21.75
CA PRO A 26 -10.96 -26.17 22.02
C PRO A 26 -12.09 -25.29 21.49
N ALA A 27 -12.49 -24.28 22.27
CA ALA A 27 -13.50 -23.32 21.88
C ALA A 27 -13.14 -22.74 20.51
N ALA A 28 -14.11 -22.74 19.60
CA ALA A 28 -13.96 -22.14 18.28
C ALA A 28 -13.44 -20.71 18.44
N GLN A 29 -12.26 -20.43 17.88
CA GLN A 29 -11.73 -19.07 17.86
C GLN A 29 -12.76 -18.17 17.15
N PRO A 30 -13.01 -16.95 17.66
CA PRO A 30 -13.87 -16.00 16.97
C PRO A 30 -13.40 -15.85 15.52
N ALA A 31 -14.34 -15.83 14.58
CA ALA A 31 -14.02 -15.56 13.18
C ALA A 31 -13.21 -14.25 13.08
N PRO A 32 -12.19 -14.16 12.19
CA PRO A 32 -11.43 -12.94 11.99
C PRO A 32 -12.39 -11.78 11.80
N GLN A 33 -12.28 -10.76 12.65
CA GLN A 33 -13.10 -9.56 12.53
C GLN A 33 -12.76 -8.88 11.21
N ALA A 34 -13.78 -8.47 10.46
CA ALA A 34 -13.56 -7.69 9.25
C ALA A 34 -12.81 -6.39 9.60
N PRO A 35 -11.87 -5.94 8.75
CA PRO A 35 -11.09 -4.75 9.03
C PRO A 35 -11.99 -3.53 9.24
N SER A 36 -11.58 -2.66 10.16
CA SER A 36 -12.37 -1.49 10.56
C SER A 36 -12.27 -0.30 9.59
N GLY A 37 -11.39 -0.39 8.60
CA GLY A 37 -11.13 0.64 7.59
C GLY A 37 -10.26 0.10 6.45
N PRO A 38 -9.77 0.97 5.54
CA PRO A 38 -8.98 0.54 4.40
C PRO A 38 -7.66 -0.10 4.82
N VAL A 39 -7.42 -1.32 4.34
CA VAL A 39 -6.20 -2.10 4.59
C VAL A 39 -5.09 -1.60 3.67
N THR A 40 -3.95 -1.26 4.27
CA THR A 40 -2.75 -0.80 3.57
C THR A 40 -1.69 -1.88 3.59
N VAL A 41 -1.12 -2.18 2.42
CA VAL A 41 0.13 -2.94 2.36
C VAL A 41 1.32 -1.99 2.31
N TYR A 42 2.18 -2.08 3.33
CA TYR A 42 3.45 -1.38 3.41
C TYR A 42 4.56 -2.27 2.85
N LEU A 43 5.33 -1.73 1.90
CA LEU A 43 6.41 -2.40 1.20
C LEU A 43 7.74 -1.71 1.54
N PRO A 44 8.36 -1.99 2.70
CA PRO A 44 9.60 -1.33 3.09
C PRO A 44 10.85 -1.96 2.47
N GLN A 45 11.79 -1.11 2.06
CA GLN A 45 13.18 -1.48 1.72
C GLN A 45 14.16 -0.74 2.63
N GLY A 46 15.05 -1.47 3.31
CA GLY A 46 16.05 -0.87 4.18
C GLY A 46 15.53 -0.42 5.56
N GLY A 47 16.43 0.17 6.36
CA GLY A 47 16.17 0.52 7.76
C GLY A 47 15.17 1.66 7.94
N PHE A 48 15.32 2.73 7.14
CA PHE A 48 14.42 3.88 7.17
C PHE A 48 12.97 3.46 6.89
N ALA A 49 12.78 2.68 5.82
CA ALA A 49 11.47 2.20 5.41
C ALA A 49 10.80 1.32 6.46
N ARG A 50 11.56 0.40 7.08
CA ARG A 50 11.05 -0.44 8.17
C ARG A 50 10.62 0.41 9.38
N ALA A 51 11.37 1.46 9.71
CA ALA A 51 11.00 2.38 10.78
C ALA A 51 9.74 3.20 10.47
N VAL A 52 9.56 3.62 9.21
CA VAL A 52 8.33 4.31 8.76
C VAL A 52 7.13 3.36 8.80
N ALA A 53 7.27 2.15 8.25
CA ALA A 53 6.21 1.14 8.26
C ALA A 53 5.81 0.76 9.68
N ALA A 54 6.78 0.50 10.57
CA ALA A 54 6.52 0.19 11.98
C ALA A 54 5.80 1.33 12.74
N ARG A 55 5.92 2.57 12.27
CA ARG A 55 5.22 3.73 12.83
C ARG A 55 3.78 3.86 12.33
N LEU A 56 3.52 3.46 11.08
CA LEU A 56 2.25 3.71 10.40
C LEU A 56 1.30 2.52 10.43
N ALA A 57 1.83 1.30 10.29
CA ALA A 57 1.03 0.09 10.14
C ALA A 57 0.14 -0.14 11.37
N GLY A 58 -1.16 -0.20 11.13
CA GLY A 58 -2.16 -0.65 12.09
C GLY A 58 -2.21 -2.17 12.23
N PRO A 59 -3.10 -2.69 13.08
CA PRO A 59 -3.24 -4.13 13.32
C PRO A 59 -3.73 -4.92 12.09
N ASP A 60 -4.51 -4.28 11.21
CA ASP A 60 -5.07 -4.89 9.99
C ASP A 60 -4.14 -4.73 8.77
N ASP A 61 -3.12 -3.88 8.85
CA ASP A 61 -2.20 -3.59 7.75
C ASP A 61 -1.16 -4.71 7.59
N VAL A 62 -0.69 -4.87 6.34
CA VAL A 62 0.31 -5.89 6.01
C VAL A 62 1.64 -5.22 5.74
N VAL A 63 2.73 -5.75 6.31
CA VAL A 63 4.09 -5.27 6.04
C VAL A 63 4.89 -6.37 5.34
N ILE A 64 5.37 -6.11 4.12
CA ILE A 64 6.15 -7.07 3.32
C ILE A 64 7.45 -6.41 2.88
N PRO A 65 8.60 -6.80 3.45
CA PRO A 65 9.89 -6.27 3.03
C PRO A 65 10.17 -6.58 1.56
N VAL A 66 10.69 -5.59 0.83
CA VAL A 66 11.01 -5.67 -0.61
C VAL A 66 12.48 -5.42 -0.90
N ASP A 67 13.36 -5.73 0.07
CA ASP A 67 14.82 -5.59 -0.07
C ASP A 67 15.38 -6.34 -1.29
N ASN A 68 14.71 -7.41 -1.73
CA ASN A 68 15.10 -8.24 -2.87
C ASN A 68 14.22 -8.06 -4.10
N GLY A 69 13.44 -6.97 -4.17
CA GLY A 69 12.47 -6.74 -5.24
C GLY A 69 11.02 -6.95 -4.82
N LEU A 70 10.11 -6.50 -5.68
CA LEU A 70 8.67 -6.62 -5.50
C LEU A 70 8.11 -7.74 -6.39
N VAL A 71 7.60 -8.80 -5.76
CA VAL A 71 6.93 -9.90 -6.47
C VAL A 71 5.44 -9.82 -6.21
N SER A 72 4.66 -9.57 -7.26
CA SER A 72 3.20 -9.35 -7.16
C SER A 72 2.45 -10.49 -6.47
N ALA A 73 2.89 -11.75 -6.68
CA ALA A 73 2.28 -12.93 -6.08
C ALA A 73 2.38 -12.98 -4.54
N TYR A 74 3.34 -12.29 -3.94
CA TYR A 74 3.49 -12.22 -2.48
C TYR A 74 2.68 -11.10 -1.85
N VAL A 75 2.21 -10.14 -2.63
CA VAL A 75 1.38 -9.05 -2.12
C VAL A 75 -0.05 -9.54 -1.99
N PRO A 76 -0.66 -9.55 -0.79
CA PRO A 76 -2.07 -9.91 -0.62
C PRO A 76 -2.98 -8.84 -1.24
N TYR A 77 -4.27 -9.14 -1.31
CA TYR A 77 -5.26 -8.11 -1.62
C TYR A 77 -5.31 -7.10 -0.47
N ALA A 78 -5.21 -5.82 -0.83
CA ALA A 78 -5.28 -4.67 0.06
C ALA A 78 -5.96 -3.53 -0.70
N ASP A 79 -6.48 -2.54 0.03
CA ASP A 79 -7.16 -1.39 -0.57
C ASP A 79 -6.16 -0.40 -1.18
N ARG A 80 -4.92 -0.39 -0.69
CA ARG A 80 -3.85 0.51 -1.14
C ARG A 80 -2.46 -0.01 -0.80
N ALA A 81 -1.45 0.42 -1.57
CA ALA A 81 -0.06 0.05 -1.35
C ALA A 81 0.84 1.27 -1.11
N VAL A 82 1.76 1.15 -0.16
CA VAL A 82 2.76 2.18 0.15
C VAL A 82 4.15 1.56 0.08
N LEU A 83 4.93 1.94 -0.91
CA LEU A 83 6.35 1.59 -1.01
C LEU A 83 7.20 2.65 -0.31
N VAL A 84 8.08 2.23 0.59
CA VAL A 84 9.12 3.12 1.12
C VAL A 84 10.45 2.52 0.71
N ALA A 85 11.15 3.22 -0.17
CA ALA A 85 12.33 2.71 -0.85
C ALA A 85 13.52 3.68 -0.74
N ASP A 86 14.70 3.13 -0.98
CA ASP A 86 15.89 3.94 -1.20
C ASP A 86 15.70 4.82 -2.47
N PRO A 87 16.47 5.92 -2.62
CA PRO A 87 16.41 6.76 -3.82
C PRO A 87 16.69 5.99 -5.11
N ASP A 88 16.13 6.51 -6.21
CA ASP A 88 16.40 6.06 -7.58
C ASP A 88 16.08 4.57 -7.84
N GLN A 89 15.22 3.97 -7.01
CA GLN A 89 14.70 2.61 -7.19
C GLN A 89 13.60 2.56 -8.25
N THR A 90 13.91 3.00 -9.47
CA THR A 90 12.97 3.08 -10.61
C THR A 90 12.30 1.74 -10.88
N GLY A 91 13.05 0.63 -10.85
CA GLY A 91 12.50 -0.71 -11.06
C GLY A 91 11.41 -1.08 -10.06
N LEU A 92 11.67 -0.92 -8.76
CA LEU A 92 10.67 -1.16 -7.70
C LEU A 92 9.42 -0.28 -7.84
N ARG A 93 9.60 0.96 -8.30
CA ARG A 93 8.50 1.89 -8.52
C ARG A 93 7.66 1.50 -9.73
N GLU A 94 8.29 1.03 -10.80
CA GLU A 94 7.59 0.48 -11.97
C GLU A 94 6.87 -0.83 -11.66
N ASP A 95 7.47 -1.71 -10.85
CA ASP A 95 6.81 -2.94 -10.36
C ASP A 95 5.59 -2.62 -9.48
N LEU A 96 5.69 -1.59 -8.64
CA LEU A 96 4.57 -1.09 -7.84
C LEU A 96 3.45 -0.54 -8.73
N ASP A 97 3.78 0.23 -9.76
CA ASP A 97 2.82 0.69 -10.75
C ASP A 97 2.16 -0.52 -11.46
N ALA A 98 2.94 -1.50 -11.90
CA ALA A 98 2.40 -2.69 -12.57
C ALA A 98 1.40 -3.42 -11.67
N LEU A 99 1.73 -3.61 -10.39
CA LEU A 99 0.82 -4.19 -9.40
C LEU A 99 -0.44 -3.33 -9.18
N SER A 100 -0.24 -2.02 -8.96
CA SER A 100 -1.29 -1.02 -8.74
C SER A 100 -2.30 -1.03 -9.88
N PHE A 101 -1.83 -0.88 -11.12
CA PHE A 101 -2.67 -0.92 -12.29
C PHE A 101 -3.31 -2.30 -12.41
N THR A 102 -2.56 -3.40 -12.39
CA THR A 102 -3.13 -4.75 -12.53
C THR A 102 -4.33 -4.99 -11.61
N ARG A 103 -4.25 -4.56 -10.35
CA ARG A 103 -5.30 -4.77 -9.34
C ARG A 103 -6.28 -3.61 -9.16
N GLY A 104 -6.11 -2.48 -9.84
CA GLY A 104 -6.91 -1.28 -9.60
C GLY A 104 -6.70 -0.67 -8.21
N MET A 105 -5.54 -0.94 -7.60
CA MET A 105 -5.21 -0.58 -6.22
C MET A 105 -4.39 0.73 -6.21
N PRO A 106 -4.84 1.81 -5.55
CA PRO A 106 -4.02 3.01 -5.36
C PRO A 106 -2.65 2.70 -4.76
N SER A 107 -1.63 3.39 -5.24
CA SER A 107 -0.27 3.25 -4.73
C SER A 107 0.39 4.59 -4.45
N LEU A 108 1.31 4.55 -3.51
CA LEU A 108 2.13 5.67 -3.12
C LEU A 108 3.54 5.16 -2.90
N GLY A 109 4.53 6.03 -3.00
CA GLY A 109 5.71 5.73 -2.22
C GLY A 109 6.57 6.92 -1.86
N LEU A 110 7.51 6.62 -0.97
CA LEU A 110 8.33 7.57 -0.25
C LEU A 110 9.80 7.22 -0.47
N GLU A 111 10.59 8.23 -0.79
CA GLU A 111 12.04 8.15 -0.95
C GLU A 111 12.68 9.19 -0.02
N LEU A 112 13.70 8.77 0.75
CA LEU A 112 14.58 9.69 1.49
C LEU A 112 15.83 9.90 0.64
N LEU A 113 16.04 11.09 0.10
CA LEU A 113 17.24 11.51 -0.62
C LEU A 113 18.20 12.20 0.36
N PRO A 114 19.48 12.43 -0.02
CA PRO A 114 20.45 13.08 0.87
C PRO A 114 19.99 14.43 1.45
N THR A 115 19.20 15.19 0.69
CA THR A 115 18.73 16.53 1.09
C THR A 115 17.22 16.72 0.91
N GLU A 116 16.47 15.67 0.58
CA GLU A 116 15.04 15.79 0.25
C GLU A 116 14.28 14.56 0.76
N LEU A 117 13.12 14.75 1.38
CA LEU A 117 12.10 13.70 1.50
C LEU A 117 11.06 13.89 0.40
N ARG A 118 10.75 12.81 -0.31
CA ARG A 118 9.82 12.88 -1.44
C ARG A 118 8.79 11.77 -1.37
N CYS A 119 7.52 12.16 -1.32
CA CYS A 119 6.37 11.29 -1.23
C CYS A 119 5.47 11.49 -2.46
N GLY A 120 5.18 10.43 -3.19
CA GLY A 120 4.38 10.48 -4.42
C GLY A 120 5.17 10.11 -5.68
N PRO A 121 4.51 10.00 -6.85
CA PRO A 121 3.13 10.40 -7.07
C PRO A 121 2.15 9.49 -6.32
N LEU A 122 1.05 10.07 -5.84
CA LEU A 122 -0.10 9.32 -5.39
C LEU A 122 -0.82 8.75 -6.61
N VAL A 123 -0.55 7.50 -6.95
CA VAL A 123 -1.09 6.85 -8.14
C VAL A 123 -2.47 6.26 -7.83
N VAL A 124 -3.47 6.67 -8.61
CA VAL A 124 -4.82 6.13 -8.58
C VAL A 124 -5.13 5.59 -9.98
N PRO A 125 -5.14 4.26 -10.17
CA PRO A 125 -5.43 3.65 -11.47
C PRO A 125 -6.74 4.15 -12.05
N GLY A 126 -6.73 4.59 -13.31
CA GLY A 126 -7.92 5.15 -13.96
C GLY A 126 -8.24 6.59 -13.58
N ARG A 127 -7.44 7.27 -12.74
CA ARG A 127 -7.60 8.70 -12.42
C ARG A 127 -6.34 9.56 -12.49
N SER A 128 -5.16 9.03 -12.17
CA SER A 128 -3.92 9.81 -12.15
C SER A 128 -2.84 9.30 -13.11
N ALA A 129 -1.80 10.12 -13.26
CA ALA A 129 -0.56 9.70 -13.89
C ALA A 129 0.14 8.61 -13.06
N CYS A 130 0.85 7.71 -13.74
CA CYS A 130 1.72 6.70 -13.12
C CYS A 130 3.10 7.28 -12.76
N TYR A 131 3.92 6.52 -12.03
CA TYR A 131 5.30 6.90 -11.72
C TYR A 131 6.14 7.14 -12.97
N ARG A 132 5.98 6.32 -14.02
CA ARG A 132 6.76 6.50 -15.26
C ARG A 132 6.49 7.84 -15.96
N CYS A 133 5.25 8.34 -15.89
CA CYS A 133 4.91 9.69 -16.35
C CYS A 133 5.59 10.77 -15.51
N TYR A 134 5.57 10.60 -14.19
CA TYR A 134 6.23 11.49 -13.24
C TYR A 134 7.73 11.58 -13.50
N ASP A 135 8.41 10.43 -13.55
CA ASP A 135 9.85 10.36 -13.73
C ASP A 135 10.28 10.97 -15.06
N ARG A 136 9.55 10.71 -16.15
CA ARG A 136 9.81 11.32 -17.46
C ARG A 136 9.77 12.85 -17.41
N ARG A 137 8.76 13.44 -16.76
CA ARG A 137 8.66 14.91 -16.62
C ARG A 137 9.77 15.46 -15.73
N ARG A 138 10.08 14.77 -14.64
CA ARG A 138 11.14 15.17 -13.72
C ARG A 138 12.51 15.25 -14.43
N ARG A 139 12.81 14.26 -15.28
CA ARG A 139 14.03 14.26 -16.12
C ARG A 139 14.05 15.40 -17.14
N GLN A 140 12.92 15.80 -17.71
CA GLN A 140 12.82 16.97 -18.61
C GLN A 140 13.12 18.29 -17.90
N HIS A 141 12.79 18.39 -16.61
CA HIS A 141 13.07 19.57 -15.78
C HIS A 141 14.45 19.55 -15.12
N GLY A 142 15.36 18.70 -15.59
CA GLY A 142 16.76 18.73 -15.19
C GLY A 142 17.11 17.87 -13.99
N TYR A 143 16.18 17.05 -13.47
CA TYR A 143 16.58 15.99 -12.55
C TYR A 143 17.50 14.99 -13.25
N ARG A 144 18.65 14.72 -12.64
CA ARG A 144 19.56 13.65 -13.05
C ARG A 144 19.73 12.70 -11.86
N PRO A 145 19.36 11.42 -12.01
CA PRO A 145 19.73 10.39 -11.04
C PRO A 145 21.24 10.38 -10.80
N LEU A 146 21.66 9.81 -9.67
CA LEU A 146 23.08 9.56 -9.44
C LEU A 146 23.65 8.67 -10.56
N PRO A 147 24.82 9.00 -11.14
CA PRO A 147 25.46 8.17 -12.16
C PRO A 147 25.71 6.74 -11.64
N ALA A 148 25.54 5.74 -12.51
CA ALA A 148 25.63 4.32 -12.12
C ALA A 148 27.03 3.93 -11.59
N ASP A 149 28.08 4.58 -12.09
CA ASP A 149 29.47 4.48 -11.62
C ASP A 149 29.62 5.01 -10.18
N VAL A 150 29.00 6.14 -9.85
CA VAL A 150 28.98 6.70 -8.48
C VAL A 150 28.23 5.77 -7.52
N VAL A 151 27.11 5.18 -7.97
CA VAL A 151 26.34 4.20 -7.18
C VAL A 151 27.13 2.88 -7.00
N ALA A 152 27.87 2.44 -8.02
CA ALA A 152 28.68 1.22 -7.95
C ALA A 152 29.96 1.41 -7.12
N GLU A 153 30.59 2.58 -7.18
CA GLU A 153 31.83 2.91 -6.45
C GLU A 153 31.59 3.13 -4.96
N HIS A 154 30.53 3.88 -4.61
CA HIS A 154 30.23 4.20 -3.21
C HIS A 154 29.24 3.22 -2.57
N GLY A 155 28.68 2.29 -3.36
CA GLY A 155 27.49 1.54 -2.98
C GLY A 155 26.29 2.49 -2.77
N PRO A 156 25.12 1.95 -2.36
CA PRO A 156 24.18 2.81 -1.65
C PRO A 156 24.91 3.34 -0.42
N LEU A 157 25.15 4.66 -0.36
CA LEU A 157 25.62 5.28 0.87
C LEU A 157 24.71 4.79 1.99
N GLU A 158 25.27 4.20 3.05
CA GLU A 158 24.47 3.74 4.19
C GLU A 158 23.62 4.93 4.66
N GLN A 159 22.32 4.88 4.36
CA GLN A 159 21.41 5.95 4.73
C GLN A 159 21.21 5.90 6.23
N ALA A 160 22.09 6.61 6.93
CA ALA A 160 21.82 7.03 8.28
C ALA A 160 20.62 7.98 8.22
N TYR A 161 19.49 7.55 8.76
CA TYR A 161 18.33 8.40 8.93
C TYR A 161 18.23 8.83 10.39
N ALA A 162 17.86 10.09 10.61
CA ALA A 162 17.51 10.56 11.93
C ALA A 162 16.05 10.21 12.26
N ARG A 163 15.72 10.15 13.55
CA ARG A 163 14.34 9.91 14.02
C ARG A 163 13.33 10.86 13.38
N HIS A 164 13.69 12.13 13.17
CA HIS A 164 12.79 13.11 12.59
C HIS A 164 12.46 12.82 11.12
N HIS A 165 13.37 12.22 10.35
CA HIS A 165 13.06 11.78 8.97
C HIS A 165 11.89 10.78 8.95
N VAL A 166 11.85 9.86 9.92
CA VAL A 166 10.75 8.88 10.06
C VAL A 166 9.44 9.58 10.36
N LEU A 167 9.46 10.59 11.23
CA LEU A 167 8.26 11.37 11.57
C LEU A 167 7.72 12.14 10.36
N LEU A 168 8.61 12.81 9.61
CA LEU A 168 8.26 13.55 8.41
C LEU A 168 7.73 12.63 7.31
N GLY A 169 8.42 11.52 7.04
CA GLY A 169 7.98 10.51 6.07
C GLY A 169 6.61 9.92 6.40
N ALA A 170 6.39 9.57 7.67
CA ALA A 170 5.09 9.10 8.14
C ALA A 170 3.99 10.16 7.95
N GLY A 171 4.28 11.42 8.29
CA GLY A 171 3.34 12.54 8.09
C GLY A 171 2.96 12.76 6.63
N LEU A 172 3.92 12.68 5.71
CA LEU A 172 3.66 12.80 4.27
C LEU A 172 2.81 11.65 3.74
N ILE A 173 3.06 10.41 4.20
CA ILE A 173 2.22 9.26 3.83
C ILE A 173 0.81 9.45 4.37
N SER A 174 0.65 9.81 5.64
CA SER A 174 -0.67 10.07 6.23
C SER A 174 -1.44 11.16 5.47
N LEU A 175 -0.77 12.25 5.08
CA LEU A 175 -1.37 13.32 4.27
C LEU A 175 -1.86 12.82 2.90
N ALA A 176 -1.05 11.99 2.23
CA ALA A 176 -1.39 11.41 0.95
C ALA A 176 -2.58 10.44 1.07
N LEU A 177 -2.58 9.57 2.09
CA LEU A 177 -3.67 8.63 2.34
C LEU A 177 -4.98 9.35 2.71
N GLN A 178 -4.93 10.41 3.52
CA GLN A 178 -6.09 11.26 3.80
C GLN A 178 -6.63 11.98 2.55
N THR A 179 -5.77 12.20 1.55
CA THR A 179 -6.19 12.77 0.27
C THR A 179 -6.91 11.72 -0.59
N LEU A 180 -6.56 10.44 -0.47
CA LEU A 180 -7.35 9.33 -1.05
C LEU A 180 -8.70 9.15 -0.35
N ASP A 181 -8.71 9.23 0.98
CA ASP A 181 -9.88 8.92 1.80
C ASP A 181 -10.92 10.06 1.80
N ARG A 182 -10.58 11.23 1.26
CA ARG A 182 -11.53 12.34 1.16
C ARG A 182 -12.67 11.95 0.21
N PRO A 183 -13.93 12.03 0.66
CA PRO A 183 -15.05 11.76 -0.22
C PRO A 183 -15.00 12.75 -1.37
N GLU A 184 -15.11 12.24 -2.61
CA GLU A 184 -15.47 13.07 -3.75
C GLU A 184 -16.74 13.80 -3.34
N ALA A 185 -16.71 15.13 -3.27
CA ALA A 185 -17.90 15.91 -3.01
C ALA A 185 -18.97 15.40 -3.97
N ALA A 186 -20.04 14.81 -3.41
CA ALA A 186 -21.09 14.17 -4.16
C ALA A 186 -21.48 15.04 -5.35
N GLY A 187 -21.30 14.52 -6.57
CA GLY A 187 -22.02 15.05 -7.71
C GLY A 187 -23.49 14.98 -7.34
N THR A 188 -24.12 16.14 -7.19
CA THR A 188 -25.56 16.23 -6.97
C THR A 188 -26.25 15.78 -8.26
N ASP A 189 -26.50 14.47 -8.39
CA ASP A 189 -27.46 13.90 -9.34
C ASP A 189 -28.90 14.14 -8.86
N ASP A 190 -29.20 15.38 -8.45
CA ASP A 190 -30.54 15.87 -8.15
C ASP A 190 -30.66 17.31 -8.70
N ALA A 191 -30.68 17.42 -10.02
CA ALA A 191 -31.08 18.65 -10.72
C ALA A 191 -32.00 18.29 -11.89
N GLU A 192 -33.16 17.71 -11.56
CA GLU A 192 -34.36 17.90 -12.37
C GLU A 192 -34.71 19.40 -12.38
N ALA A 193 -34.85 19.94 -13.60
CA ALA A 193 -35.45 21.23 -13.97
C ALA A 193 -34.67 22.54 -13.70
N GLY A 194 -34.13 23.11 -14.79
CA GLY A 194 -34.35 24.53 -15.10
C GLY A 194 -33.11 25.38 -15.42
N GLY A 195 -33.12 25.98 -16.61
CA GLY A 195 -32.46 27.27 -16.85
C GLY A 195 -31.17 27.22 -17.67
N VAL A 196 -31.29 27.56 -18.95
CA VAL A 196 -30.19 28.05 -19.79
C VAL A 196 -29.60 29.33 -19.20
N ASP A 197 -28.29 29.53 -19.43
CA ASP A 197 -27.43 30.64 -18.98
C ASP A 197 -26.77 30.50 -17.60
N ALA A 198 -25.80 29.58 -17.51
CA ALA A 198 -24.68 29.71 -16.57
C ALA A 198 -23.38 29.45 -17.33
N VAL A 199 -22.55 30.49 -17.40
CA VAL A 199 -21.16 30.49 -17.86
C VAL A 199 -20.44 29.26 -17.32
N GLU A 200 -19.72 28.55 -18.21
CA GLU A 200 -18.90 27.36 -17.93
C GLU A 200 -17.88 27.63 -16.80
N SER A 201 -18.33 27.60 -15.55
CA SER A 201 -17.47 27.24 -14.44
C SER A 201 -17.35 25.74 -14.52
N SER A 202 -16.27 25.27 -15.16
CA SER A 202 -15.76 23.92 -14.94
C SER A 202 -15.66 23.72 -13.43
N ALA A 203 -16.69 23.14 -12.82
CA ALA A 203 -16.62 22.72 -11.44
C ALA A 203 -15.54 21.66 -11.42
N GLU A 204 -14.32 22.09 -11.06
CA GLU A 204 -13.13 21.26 -10.97
C GLU A 204 -13.48 20.07 -10.09
N LEU A 205 -13.79 18.93 -10.72
CA LEU A 205 -13.80 17.65 -10.04
C LEU A 205 -12.49 17.61 -9.25
N PRO A 206 -12.50 17.37 -7.92
CA PRO A 206 -11.28 17.26 -7.15
C PRO A 206 -10.39 16.24 -7.86
N GLN A 207 -9.29 16.70 -8.45
CA GLN A 207 -8.34 15.82 -9.12
C GLN A 207 -7.63 15.05 -8.01
N ILE A 208 -8.15 13.89 -7.64
CA ILE A 208 -7.52 13.02 -6.65
C ILE A 208 -6.40 12.25 -7.36
N GLY A 209 -5.18 12.36 -6.84
CA GLY A 209 -4.01 11.63 -7.32
C GLY A 209 -3.05 12.47 -8.17
N GLY A 210 -1.90 11.88 -8.50
CA GLY A 210 -0.80 12.50 -9.25
C GLY A 210 0.06 13.47 -8.42
N GLN A 211 -0.34 13.76 -7.18
CA GLN A 211 0.36 14.66 -6.28
C GLN A 211 1.69 14.08 -5.78
N VAL A 212 2.69 14.94 -5.70
CA VAL A 212 4.03 14.66 -5.18
C VAL A 212 4.36 15.72 -4.15
N TRP A 213 4.57 15.31 -2.91
CA TRP A 213 5.00 16.18 -1.82
C TRP A 213 6.50 16.05 -1.62
N THR A 214 7.18 17.18 -1.44
CA THR A 214 8.60 17.21 -1.12
C THR A 214 8.87 18.08 0.09
N ILE A 215 9.91 17.71 0.84
CA ILE A 215 10.49 18.51 1.91
C ILE A 215 11.99 18.57 1.63
N ASP A 216 12.53 19.76 1.40
CA ASP A 216 13.96 20.00 1.39
C ASP A 216 14.47 19.96 2.85
N LEU A 217 15.34 19.01 3.15
CA LEU A 217 15.83 18.72 4.51
C LEU A 217 16.88 19.74 5.00
N VAL A 218 17.41 20.57 4.09
CA VAL A 218 18.43 21.58 4.41
C VAL A 218 17.76 22.91 4.76
N SER A 219 16.80 23.34 3.94
CA SER A 219 16.10 24.62 4.05
C SER A 219 14.76 24.52 4.78
N GLY A 220 14.18 23.32 4.89
CA GLY A 220 12.85 23.10 5.46
C GLY A 220 11.71 23.49 4.53
N VAL A 221 11.99 23.88 3.29
CA VAL A 221 10.97 24.25 2.30
C VAL A 221 10.14 23.01 1.96
N THR A 222 8.82 23.16 1.98
CA THR A 222 7.87 22.13 1.54
C THR A 222 7.23 22.54 0.22
N ALA A 223 6.99 21.56 -0.65
CA ALA A 223 6.29 21.78 -1.90
C ALA A 223 5.32 20.64 -2.22
N CYS A 224 4.30 20.95 -3.00
CA CYS A 224 3.38 19.98 -3.58
C CYS A 224 3.29 20.26 -5.08
N ALA A 225 3.62 19.26 -5.88
CA ALA A 225 3.55 19.31 -7.34
C ALA A 225 2.59 18.25 -7.86
N TRP A 226 2.12 18.45 -9.08
CA TRP A 226 1.16 17.56 -9.73
C TRP A 226 1.78 16.93 -10.97
N THR A 227 1.61 15.63 -11.10
CA THR A 227 2.01 14.88 -12.28
C THR A 227 0.83 14.73 -13.22
N VAL A 228 1.01 15.15 -14.47
CA VAL A 228 0.05 14.90 -15.54
C VAL A 228 0.56 13.77 -16.41
N ALA A 229 -0.37 12.90 -16.82
CA ALA A 229 -0.08 11.76 -17.66
C ALA A 229 0.53 12.21 -19.00
N VAL A 230 1.46 11.42 -19.52
CA VAL A 230 2.01 11.63 -20.85
C VAL A 230 1.16 10.87 -21.87
N ASP A 231 0.99 11.43 -23.06
CA ASP A 231 0.25 10.75 -24.12
C ASP A 231 0.90 9.42 -24.50
N ARG A 232 0.04 8.41 -24.69
CA ARG A 232 0.43 7.04 -25.07
C ARG A 232 1.41 6.37 -24.10
N CYS A 233 1.36 6.70 -22.80
CA CYS A 233 2.10 5.97 -21.79
C CYS A 233 1.64 4.51 -21.69
N GLU A 234 2.51 3.56 -22.05
CA GLU A 234 2.25 2.11 -22.02
C GLU A 234 1.60 1.61 -20.72
N THR A 235 1.98 2.18 -19.58
CA THR A 235 1.45 1.80 -18.26
C THR A 235 0.05 2.35 -18.03
N CYS A 236 -0.11 3.67 -18.18
CA CYS A 236 -1.33 4.33 -17.73
C CYS A 236 -2.30 4.59 -18.88
N SER A 237 -1.85 4.95 -20.09
CA SER A 237 -2.73 5.36 -21.20
C SER A 237 -3.64 4.26 -21.72
N GLY A 238 -3.20 3.00 -21.74
CA GLY A 238 -4.01 1.89 -22.25
C GLY A 238 -5.31 1.63 -21.48
N ARG A 239 -5.42 2.09 -20.23
CA ARG A 239 -6.66 2.00 -19.42
C ARG A 239 -7.52 3.26 -19.43
N TYR A 240 -7.04 4.37 -20.00
CA TYR A 240 -7.80 5.60 -20.14
C TYR A 240 -8.35 5.81 -21.56
N GLU A 241 -8.12 4.91 -22.52
CA GLU A 241 -8.68 5.04 -23.87
C GLU A 241 -10.19 5.33 -23.82
N GLY A 242 -10.95 4.53 -23.05
CA GLY A 242 -12.40 4.73 -22.90
C GLY A 242 -12.85 5.96 -22.09
N ARG A 243 -11.94 6.69 -21.41
CA ARG A 243 -12.27 7.93 -20.65
C ARG A 243 -11.73 9.21 -21.31
N ARG A 244 -10.75 9.11 -22.22
CA ARG A 244 -10.14 10.25 -22.92
C ARG A 244 -10.90 10.61 -24.18
N ASP A 245 -11.49 9.63 -24.83
CA ASP A 245 -12.45 9.86 -25.89
C ASP A 245 -13.78 10.18 -25.19
N GLY A 246 -14.12 11.46 -25.09
CA GLY A 246 -15.44 11.93 -24.65
C GLY A 246 -16.59 11.52 -25.59
N LEU A 247 -16.59 10.28 -26.09
CA LEU A 247 -17.64 9.67 -26.89
C LEU A 247 -18.25 8.48 -26.15
N PRO A 248 -19.03 8.69 -25.08
CA PRO A 248 -20.03 7.72 -24.68
C PRO A 248 -21.34 8.03 -25.42
N ALA A 249 -21.43 7.70 -26.72
CA ALA A 249 -22.68 7.50 -27.48
C ALA A 249 -22.38 7.49 -28.98
N LEU A 250 -22.30 6.29 -29.57
CA LEU A 250 -22.72 5.95 -30.95
C LEU A 250 -22.29 4.49 -31.22
N ALA A 251 -22.96 3.56 -30.53
CA ALA A 251 -23.09 2.16 -30.93
C ALA A 251 -24.35 1.58 -30.27
#